data_AF-F6FJ78-F1
#
_entry.id   AF-F6FJ78-F1
#
_cell.length_a   1.000
_cell.length_b   1.000
_cell.length_c   1.000
_cell.angle_alpha   90.00
_cell.angle_beta   90.00
_cell.angle_gamma   90.00
#
_symmetry.space_group_name_H-M   'P 1'
#
loop_
_entity.id
_entity.type
_entity.pdbx_description
1 polymer ?
#
loop_
_entity_poly.entity_id
_entity_poly.type
_entity_poly.pdbx_seq_one_letter_code
_entity_poly.pdbx_strand_id
1 'polypeptide(L)'
;MKSEFKSKEDKKFLNTRLYCGLNMGDSIQENKVSSTTENGNTGLKSQFEKLKTKKVTELVSALFAIKDKNNADSSWEGNVALKDWCTKALDMPMEEGLTYDNAKEYCVLTAS
;
A
#
# COMPACT_ATOMS: atom_id res chain seq x y z
N MET A 1 24.58 22.84 17.71
CA MET A 1 23.51 23.68 17.15
C MET A 1 22.35 22.76 16.78
N LYS A 2 21.19 22.87 17.44
CA LYS A 2 19.97 22.18 16.98
C LYS A 2 19.41 23.04 15.84
N SER A 3 19.54 22.60 14.59
CA SER A 3 18.86 23.32 13.50
C SER A 3 17.39 22.94 13.56
N GLU A 4 16.53 23.93 13.74
CA GLU A 4 15.08 23.74 13.68
C GLU A 4 14.64 23.70 12.22
N PHE A 5 13.66 22.85 11.92
CA PHE A 5 13.05 22.80 10.59
C PHE A 5 12.19 24.05 10.40
N LYS A 6 12.30 24.69 9.22
CA LYS A 6 11.60 25.95 8.97
C LYS A 6 10.11 25.76 8.70
N SER A 7 9.72 24.63 8.10
CA SER A 7 8.33 24.24 7.86
C SER A 7 8.27 22.75 7.48
N LYS A 8 7.04 22.22 7.28
CA LYS A 8 6.83 20.86 6.78
C LYS A 8 7.27 20.67 5.32
N GLU A 9 7.39 21.74 4.54
CA GLU A 9 7.93 21.69 3.18
C GLU A 9 9.47 21.82 3.12
N ASP A 10 10.15 22.00 4.25
CA ASP A 10 11.61 22.11 4.30
C ASP A 10 12.26 20.83 3.74
N LYS A 11 13.18 20.96 2.78
CA LYS A 11 13.86 19.81 2.16
C LYS A 11 14.60 18.93 3.17
N LYS A 12 15.18 19.50 4.24
CA LYS A 12 15.79 18.70 5.32
C LYS A 12 14.72 17.99 6.12
N PHE A 13 13.58 18.62 6.40
CA PHE A 13 12.46 17.96 7.08
C PHE A 13 11.92 16.80 6.25
N LEU A 14 11.68 17.03 4.96
CA LEU A 14 11.24 16.01 4.01
C LEU A 14 12.25 14.86 3.91
N ASN A 15 13.55 15.17 3.79
CA ASN A 15 14.59 14.14 3.77
C ASN A 15 14.70 13.38 5.10
N THR A 16 14.60 14.06 6.25
CA THR A 16 14.58 13.38 7.55
C THR A 16 13.34 12.51 7.70
N ARG A 17 12.17 12.95 7.22
CA ARG A 17 10.96 12.11 7.20
C ARG A 17 11.10 10.91 6.26
N LEU A 18 11.78 11.09 5.13
CA LEU A 18 12.01 10.03 4.14
C LEU A 18 13.04 8.99 4.60
N TYR A 19 14.13 9.43 5.26
CA TYR A 19 15.27 8.58 5.62
C TYR A 19 15.34 8.18 7.09
N CYS A 20 14.61 8.88 7.98
CA CYS A 20 14.57 8.61 9.41
C CYS A 20 13.15 8.48 9.96
N GLY A 21 12.12 8.74 9.16
CA GLY A 21 10.73 8.53 9.53
C GLY A 21 10.32 7.07 9.34
N LEU A 22 9.39 6.61 10.17
CA LEU A 22 8.70 5.35 9.95
C LEU A 22 7.95 5.42 8.61
N ASN A 23 8.01 4.34 7.83
CA ASN A 23 7.15 4.19 6.67
C ASN A 23 5.78 3.63 7.11
N MET A 24 4.79 3.66 6.21
CA MET A 24 3.47 3.10 6.52
C MET A 24 3.55 1.61 6.87
N GLY A 25 4.44 0.87 6.20
CA GLY A 25 4.68 -0.55 6.46
C GLY A 25 5.22 -0.84 7.86
N ASP A 26 5.97 0.05 8.48
CA ASP A 26 6.50 -0.09 9.85
C ASP A 26 5.39 0.02 10.89
N SER A 27 4.32 0.76 10.57
CA SER A 27 3.15 0.96 11.43
C SER A 27 2.11 -0.17 11.32
N ILE A 28 2.21 -1.01 10.29
CA ILE A 28 1.35 -2.18 10.05
C ILE A 28 2.12 -3.42 10.52
N GLN A 29 1.70 -4.03 11.63
CA GLN A 29 2.43 -5.16 12.24
C GLN A 29 2.02 -6.53 11.68
N GLU A 30 0.91 -6.57 10.95
CA GLU A 30 0.34 -7.78 10.39
C GLU A 30 1.17 -8.36 9.23
N ASN A 31 0.80 -9.56 8.76
CA ASN A 31 1.47 -10.21 7.64
C ASN A 31 1.25 -9.41 6.34
N LYS A 32 2.28 -8.70 5.87
CA LYS A 32 2.17 -7.78 4.74
C LYS A 32 2.46 -8.45 3.41
N VAL A 33 1.86 -7.90 2.36
CA VAL A 33 2.32 -8.13 0.99
C VAL A 33 3.76 -7.61 0.85
N SER A 34 4.61 -8.38 0.19
CA SER A 34 6.00 -8.04 -0.06
C SER A 34 6.40 -8.40 -1.49
N SER A 35 7.61 -8.01 -1.89
CA SER A 35 8.18 -8.41 -3.18
C SER A 35 8.27 -9.94 -3.37
N THR A 36 8.32 -10.70 -2.27
CA THR A 36 8.38 -12.17 -2.27
C THR A 36 7.00 -12.84 -2.22
N THR A 37 5.92 -12.08 -2.03
CA THR A 37 4.56 -12.63 -2.14
C THR A 37 4.33 -13.17 -3.55
N GLU A 38 3.93 -14.43 -3.67
CA GLU A 38 3.65 -15.05 -4.97
C GLU A 38 2.45 -14.40 -5.65
N ASN A 39 2.49 -14.26 -6.97
CA ASN A 39 1.40 -13.66 -7.73
C ASN A 39 0.10 -14.48 -7.61
N GLY A 40 0.20 -15.80 -7.49
CA GLY A 40 -0.93 -16.70 -7.26
C GLY A 40 -1.36 -16.82 -5.80
N ASN A 41 -0.82 -16.01 -4.88
CA ASN A 41 -1.13 -16.10 -3.46
C ASN A 41 -2.64 -15.90 -3.19
N THR A 42 -3.24 -16.82 -2.44
CA THR A 42 -4.68 -16.82 -2.15
C THR A 42 -5.10 -15.67 -1.25
N GLY A 43 -4.26 -15.27 -0.29
CA GLY A 43 -4.49 -14.10 0.55
C GLY A 43 -4.50 -12.81 -0.27
N LEU A 44 -3.55 -12.67 -1.20
CA LEU A 44 -3.49 -11.54 -2.12
C LEU A 44 -4.71 -11.50 -3.04
N LYS A 45 -5.15 -12.67 -3.54
CA LYS A 45 -6.39 -12.81 -4.31
C LYS A 45 -7.59 -12.33 -3.49
N SER A 46 -7.73 -12.78 -2.25
CA SER A 46 -8.82 -12.36 -1.37
C SER A 46 -8.82 -10.85 -1.15
N GLN A 47 -7.65 -10.22 -1.04
CA GLN A 47 -7.57 -8.75 -0.93
C GLN A 47 -7.95 -8.05 -2.23
N PHE A 48 -7.51 -8.56 -3.38
CA PHE A 48 -7.92 -8.03 -4.68
C PHE A 48 -9.44 -8.11 -4.89
N GLU A 49 -10.08 -9.21 -4.54
CA GLU A 49 -11.53 -9.38 -4.68
C GLU A 49 -12.32 -8.36 -3.85
N LYS A 50 -11.80 -7.92 -2.68
CA LYS A 50 -12.44 -6.87 -1.88
C LYS A 50 -12.46 -5.51 -2.59
N LEU A 51 -11.57 -5.26 -3.56
CA LEU A 51 -11.56 -4.00 -4.31
C LEU A 51 -12.76 -3.89 -5.27
N LYS A 52 -13.27 -5.03 -5.78
CA LYS A 52 -14.29 -5.05 -6.85
C LYS A 52 -15.60 -4.38 -6.46
N THR A 53 -15.93 -4.39 -5.17
CA THR A 53 -17.19 -3.85 -4.64
C THR A 53 -17.09 -2.38 -4.21
N LYS A 54 -15.90 -1.79 -4.25
CA LYS A 54 -15.63 -0.44 -3.71
C LYS A 54 -15.93 0.65 -4.74
N LYS A 55 -16.36 1.81 -4.23
CA LYS A 55 -16.61 3.03 -5.01
C LYS A 55 -15.35 3.88 -5.13
N VAL A 56 -15.39 4.83 -6.06
CA VAL A 56 -14.27 5.76 -6.33
C VAL A 56 -13.89 6.62 -5.12
N THR A 57 -14.83 6.86 -4.20
CA THR A 57 -14.59 7.63 -2.97
C THR A 57 -13.96 6.79 -1.85
N GLU A 58 -13.93 5.47 -1.97
CA GLU A 58 -13.45 4.54 -0.94
C GLU A 58 -12.02 4.05 -1.23
N LEU A 59 -11.54 4.25 -2.45
CA LEU A 59 -10.21 3.84 -2.89
C LEU A 59 -9.43 5.04 -3.41
N VAL A 60 -8.13 5.04 -3.15
CA VAL A 60 -7.20 5.88 -3.90
C VAL A 60 -7.28 5.53 -5.39
N SER A 61 -7.07 6.51 -6.27
CA SER A 61 -7.25 6.35 -7.72
C SER A 61 -6.45 5.18 -8.30
N ALA A 62 -5.25 4.91 -7.76
CA ALA A 62 -4.43 3.78 -8.16
C ALA A 62 -5.10 2.42 -7.89
N LEU A 63 -5.70 2.23 -6.72
CA LEU A 63 -6.44 1.00 -6.40
C LEU A 63 -7.75 0.89 -7.17
N PHE A 64 -8.44 2.01 -7.34
CA PHE A 64 -9.68 2.01 -8.13
C PHE A 64 -9.43 1.60 -9.59
N ALA A 65 -8.28 1.97 -10.17
CA ALA A 65 -7.86 1.53 -11.50
C ALA A 65 -7.47 0.03 -11.57
N ILE A 66 -7.17 -0.59 -10.44
CA ILE A 66 -6.78 -2.01 -10.36
C ILE A 66 -8.00 -2.91 -10.25
N LYS A 67 -9.09 -2.47 -9.62
CA LYS A 67 -10.23 -3.31 -9.21
C LYS A 67 -10.88 -4.14 -10.34
N ASP A 68 -10.81 -3.67 -11.58
CA ASP A 68 -11.45 -4.30 -12.74
C ASP A 68 -10.46 -5.15 -13.58
N LYS A 69 -9.21 -5.32 -13.13
CA LYS A 69 -8.23 -6.16 -13.81
C LYS A 69 -8.64 -7.64 -13.80
N ASN A 70 -8.20 -8.36 -14.83
CA ASN A 70 -8.40 -9.81 -14.88
C ASN A 70 -7.59 -10.48 -13.76
N ASN A 71 -8.21 -11.46 -13.10
CA ASN A 71 -7.57 -12.21 -12.01
C ASN A 71 -8.11 -13.64 -11.91
N ALA A 72 -8.70 -14.14 -13.00
CA ALA A 72 -9.35 -15.46 -13.06
C ALA A 72 -8.45 -16.54 -13.68
N ASP A 73 -7.45 -16.14 -14.46
CA ASP A 73 -6.50 -17.04 -15.11
C ASP A 73 -5.10 -16.97 -14.46
N SER A 74 -4.16 -17.71 -15.05
CA SER A 74 -2.78 -17.82 -14.56
C SER A 74 -1.94 -16.55 -14.72
N SER A 75 -2.46 -15.50 -15.35
CA SER A 75 -1.75 -14.21 -15.47
C SER A 75 -1.83 -13.38 -14.18
N TRP A 76 -2.87 -13.58 -13.38
CA TRP A 76 -3.05 -12.93 -12.07
C TRP A 76 -2.88 -11.40 -12.10
N GLU A 77 -3.30 -10.72 -13.17
CA GLU A 77 -2.99 -9.29 -13.39
C GLU A 77 -3.45 -8.39 -12.23
N GLY A 78 -4.62 -8.71 -11.64
CA GLY A 78 -5.14 -8.04 -10.46
C GLY A 78 -4.23 -8.17 -9.25
N ASN A 79 -3.79 -9.40 -8.95
CA ASN A 79 -2.85 -9.66 -7.87
C ASN A 79 -1.50 -8.98 -8.10
N VAL A 80 -0.95 -9.05 -9.31
CA VAL A 80 0.33 -8.41 -9.65
C VAL A 80 0.23 -6.90 -9.42
N ALA A 81 -0.83 -6.27 -9.92
CA ALA A 81 -1.00 -4.83 -9.77
C ALA A 81 -1.23 -4.41 -8.32
N LEU A 82 -1.99 -5.21 -7.54
CA LEU A 82 -2.18 -4.97 -6.11
C LEU A 82 -0.86 -5.12 -5.34
N LYS A 83 -0.08 -6.17 -5.64
CA LYS A 83 1.25 -6.38 -5.04
C LYS A 83 2.18 -5.20 -5.32
N ASP A 84 2.26 -4.76 -6.56
CA ASP A 84 3.10 -3.63 -6.95
C ASP A 84 2.69 -2.34 -6.24
N TRP A 85 1.38 -2.11 -6.11
CA TRP A 85 0.87 -0.96 -5.35
C TRP A 85 1.23 -1.07 -3.86
N CYS A 86 0.99 -2.23 -3.26
CA CYS A 86 1.27 -2.47 -1.84
C CYS A 86 2.74 -2.30 -1.49
N THR A 87 3.65 -2.85 -2.30
CA THR A 87 5.09 -2.75 -2.05
C THR A 87 5.52 -1.27 -2.04
N LYS A 88 5.01 -0.47 -2.98
CA LYS A 88 5.27 0.98 -3.02
C LYS A 88 4.62 1.73 -1.88
N ALA A 89 3.37 1.43 -1.55
CA ALA A 89 2.62 2.11 -0.49
C ALA A 89 3.24 1.85 0.89
N LEU A 90 3.67 0.63 1.17
CA LEU A 90 4.30 0.29 2.45
C LEU A 90 5.65 1.00 2.64
N ASP A 91 6.38 1.28 1.55
CA ASP A 91 7.64 2.03 1.57
C ASP A 91 7.47 3.56 1.65
N MET A 92 6.26 4.09 1.48
CA MET A 92 6.02 5.53 1.57
C MET A 92 6.09 6.01 3.04
N PRO A 93 6.47 7.28 3.28
CA PRO A 93 6.48 7.85 4.62
C PRO A 93 5.13 7.68 5.33
N MET A 94 5.16 7.45 6.64
CA MET A 94 3.95 7.34 7.44
C MET A 94 3.13 8.64 7.39
N GLU A 95 1.90 8.53 6.92
CA GLU A 95 0.90 9.61 6.88
C GLU A 95 -0.47 9.02 7.15
N GLU A 96 -1.35 9.77 7.83
CA GLU A 96 -2.74 9.39 8.00
C GLU A 96 -3.56 9.76 6.75
N GLY A 97 -4.61 8.98 6.47
CA GLY A 97 -5.55 9.23 5.38
C GLY A 97 -5.76 8.04 4.48
N LEU A 98 -6.46 8.27 3.36
CA LEU A 98 -7.00 7.20 2.53
C LEU A 98 -5.94 6.22 2.00
N THR A 99 -4.74 6.70 1.67
CA THR A 99 -3.63 5.83 1.23
C THR A 99 -3.22 4.85 2.32
N TYR A 100 -3.08 5.33 3.56
CA TYR A 100 -2.74 4.49 4.70
C TYR A 100 -3.87 3.53 5.06
N ASP A 101 -5.11 4.01 5.09
CA ASP A 101 -6.28 3.18 5.36
C ASP A 101 -6.40 2.04 4.34
N ASN A 102 -6.23 2.37 3.05
CA ASN A 102 -6.20 1.38 1.98
C ASN A 102 -5.00 0.42 2.11
N ALA A 103 -3.81 0.90 2.48
CA ALA A 103 -2.64 0.03 2.66
C ALA A 103 -2.86 -0.95 3.82
N LYS A 104 -3.40 -0.47 4.94
CA LYS A 104 -3.74 -1.29 6.09
C LYS A 104 -4.83 -2.33 5.77
N GLU A 105 -5.83 -1.97 4.97
CA GLU A 105 -6.92 -2.89 4.61
C GLU A 105 -6.49 -3.95 3.58
N TYR A 106 -5.80 -3.54 2.51
CA TYR A 106 -5.58 -4.38 1.32
C TYR A 106 -4.16 -4.93 1.17
N CYS A 107 -3.18 -4.40 1.89
CA CYS A 107 -1.79 -4.90 1.85
C CYS A 107 -1.44 -5.85 2.99
N VAL A 108 -2.44 -6.28 3.76
CA VAL A 108 -2.29 -7.31 4.78
C VAL A 108 -2.86 -8.62 4.25
N LEU A 109 -2.03 -9.65 4.19
CA LEU A 109 -2.43 -11.00 3.83
C LEU A 109 -3.14 -11.65 5.02
N THR A 110 -4.46 -11.74 4.96
CA THR A 110 -5.24 -12.54 5.91
C THR A 110 -5.10 -14.02 5.54
N ALA A 111 -4.76 -14.86 6.51
CA ALA A 111 -4.91 -16.30 6.35
C ALA A 111 -6.37 -16.62 5.98
N SER A 112 -6.56 -17.38 4.92
CA SER A 112 -7.88 -17.93 4.55
C SER A 112 -8.13 -19.20 5.35
#